data_AF-A0AA38L2Q1-F1
#
_entry.id   AF-A0AA38L2Q1-F1
#
_cell.length_a   1.000
_cell.length_b   1.000
_cell.length_c   1.000
_cell.angle_alpha   90.00
_cell.angle_beta   90.00
_cell.angle_gamma   90.00
#
_symmetry.space_group_name_H-M   'P 1'
#
loop_
_entity.id
_entity.type
_entity.pdbx_description
1 polymer ?
#
loop_
_entity_poly.entity_id
_entity_poly.type
_entity_poly.pdbx_seq_one_letter_code
_entity_poly.pdbx_strand_id
1 'polypeptide(L)'
;MAVVIKSHSGRVGRQYPELGWYITSPNSTRLLEPLLGKQNICLCQNYLYSEHDPLLMPQPHNIHVPHLPLILNPSIPSEFGILWIVADLLKALEQTYTNIVLKIANTSSSSRPSARSDHNVQTYRRRFQYLSGYFKHTASSYSESLMAWSICQCICLELNARITWVQSVAPIWGKMDAWRVPVVHNVVGALTDNAEVAEKCFRSGIPVWLYHKLPVKPDIKVMQWHTNKIPVETVKGHIKQFVSFADADPPQPIIYTGNVMSLDRYSRMAENNNKIAFPGSAFDSIDPVTHPSMPPSIPAWVKACKQIGESFVQSQQPREGVPRGYILPEHGMLGSMDTKLRQKFLRMYLKLKPLLFYQIQKIGMVESLLSTSLWRKVLGMESLGVTNGTRAAETRQSLIHELQTTLMGSNLTINLNNLSSVVPTWKKEEI
;
A
#
# COMPACT_ATOMS: atom_id res chain seq x y z
N MET A 1 -5.13 42.06 24.30
CA MET A 1 -5.10 40.67 24.81
C MET A 1 -5.40 39.73 23.66
N ALA A 2 -4.53 38.76 23.37
CA ALA A 2 -4.82 37.73 22.37
C ALA A 2 -5.96 36.84 22.90
N VAL A 3 -7.03 36.67 22.12
CA VAL A 3 -8.12 35.76 22.47
C VAL A 3 -7.57 34.34 22.44
N VAL A 4 -7.52 33.67 23.59
CA VAL A 4 -7.18 32.25 23.67
C VAL A 4 -8.32 31.45 23.06
N ILE A 5 -8.15 31.04 21.80
CA ILE A 5 -9.09 30.15 21.12
C ILE A 5 -8.90 28.76 21.73
N LYS A 6 -9.94 28.26 22.42
CA LYS A 6 -9.99 26.87 22.87
C LYS A 6 -10.25 25.95 21.66
N SER A 7 -9.88 24.68 21.72
CA SER A 7 -10.12 23.75 20.59
C SER A 7 -11.59 23.60 20.18
N HIS A 8 -12.50 23.83 21.13
CA HIS A 8 -13.95 23.79 20.92
C HIS A 8 -14.52 25.16 20.53
N SER A 9 -13.72 26.23 20.51
CA SER A 9 -14.09 27.51 19.92
C SER A 9 -13.79 27.48 18.43
N GLY A 10 -14.72 27.93 17.59
CA GLY A 10 -14.52 27.98 16.16
C GLY A 10 -13.82 29.29 15.76
N ARG A 11 -12.72 29.22 15.03
CA ARG A 11 -12.32 30.38 14.20
C ARG A 11 -13.35 30.57 13.10
N VAL A 12 -13.77 29.47 12.47
CA VAL A 12 -14.82 29.44 11.45
C VAL A 12 -15.86 28.38 11.80
N GLY A 13 -17.12 28.64 11.45
CA GLY A 13 -18.23 27.71 11.63
C GLY A 13 -19.26 27.79 10.50
N ARG A 14 -19.97 26.70 10.23
CA ARG A 14 -21.12 26.66 9.31
C ARG A 14 -22.18 25.71 9.84
N GLN A 15 -23.43 26.09 9.68
CA GLN A 15 -24.59 25.26 9.99
C GLN A 15 -25.11 24.56 8.74
N TYR A 16 -25.58 23.33 8.92
CA TYR A 16 -26.27 22.50 7.94
C TYR A 16 -27.62 22.07 8.55
N PRO A 17 -28.59 23.00 8.67
CA PRO A 17 -29.86 22.75 9.34
C PRO A 17 -30.61 21.54 8.75
N GLU A 18 -30.55 21.38 7.44
CA GLU A 18 -31.19 20.30 6.68
C GLU A 18 -30.63 18.92 7.01
N LEU A 19 -29.41 18.86 7.55
CA LEU A 19 -28.76 17.63 7.98
C LEU A 19 -28.78 17.46 9.50
N GLY A 20 -29.18 18.50 10.25
CA GLY A 20 -29.15 18.49 11.71
C GLY A 20 -27.74 18.63 12.28
N TRP A 21 -26.80 19.28 11.56
CA TRP A 21 -25.41 19.44 11.99
C TRP A 21 -24.92 20.88 11.91
N TYR A 22 -23.86 21.18 12.65
CA TYR A 22 -22.97 22.29 12.33
C TYR A 22 -21.52 21.87 12.53
N ILE A 23 -20.61 22.52 11.80
CA ILE A 23 -19.19 22.21 11.78
C ILE A 23 -18.42 23.44 12.20
N THR A 24 -17.43 23.25 13.07
CA THR A 24 -16.54 24.31 13.52
C THR A 24 -15.09 23.90 13.33
N SER A 25 -14.20 24.86 13.03
CA SER A 25 -12.76 24.62 13.06
C SER A 25 -12.04 25.71 13.87
N PRO A 26 -11.22 25.35 14.88
CA PRO A 26 -10.46 26.31 15.67
C PRO A 26 -9.21 26.84 14.93
N ASN A 27 -8.65 26.06 14.01
CA ASN A 27 -7.34 26.33 13.40
C ASN A 27 -7.34 26.31 11.86
N SER A 28 -8.49 26.11 11.21
CA SER A 28 -8.63 26.36 9.78
C SER A 28 -9.18 27.76 9.50
N THR A 29 -8.81 28.33 8.35
CA THR A 29 -9.40 29.55 7.80
C THR A 29 -10.56 29.27 6.85
N ARG A 30 -10.76 28.00 6.47
CA ARG A 30 -11.78 27.58 5.50
C ARG A 30 -12.51 26.33 6.01
N LEU A 31 -13.82 26.31 5.80
CA LEU A 31 -14.62 25.10 5.93
C LEU A 31 -14.75 24.47 4.55
N LEU A 32 -14.34 23.21 4.44
CA LEU A 32 -14.61 22.43 3.26
C LEU A 32 -16.06 21.93 3.34
N GLU A 33 -16.70 21.80 2.18
CA GLU A 33 -18.05 21.24 2.14
C GLU A 33 -17.96 19.80 2.62
N PRO A 34 -18.66 19.44 3.70
CA PRO A 34 -18.56 18.13 4.29
C PRO A 34 -19.29 17.14 3.41
N LEU A 35 -18.70 15.99 3.23
CA LEU A 35 -19.30 14.87 2.51
C LEU A 35 -20.34 14.18 3.40
N LEU A 36 -21.38 14.90 3.80
CA LEU A 36 -22.39 14.41 4.72
C LEU A 36 -23.34 13.42 4.04
N GLY A 37 -23.93 12.52 4.83
CA GLY A 37 -24.93 11.56 4.36
C GLY A 37 -24.33 10.30 3.75
N LYS A 38 -25.16 9.61 2.95
CA LYS A 38 -24.82 8.36 2.28
C LYS A 38 -24.05 8.69 0.98
N GLN A 39 -22.85 8.15 0.86
CA GLN A 39 -21.93 8.38 -0.25
C GLN A 39 -21.77 7.10 -1.07
N ASN A 40 -21.63 7.24 -2.38
CA ASN A 40 -21.25 6.17 -3.30
C ASN A 40 -19.83 6.43 -3.79
N ILE A 41 -18.94 5.47 -3.60
CA ILE A 41 -17.53 5.64 -3.92
C ILE A 41 -17.16 4.66 -5.02
N CYS A 42 -16.61 5.18 -6.11
CA CYS A 42 -16.03 4.45 -7.23
C CYS A 42 -14.75 5.14 -7.69
N LEU A 43 -13.97 4.47 -8.55
CA LEU A 43 -12.82 5.08 -9.19
C LEU A 43 -13.25 6.01 -10.32
N CYS A 44 -12.61 7.17 -10.41
CA CYS A 44 -12.78 8.13 -11.48
C CYS A 44 -11.79 7.88 -12.62
N GLN A 45 -11.89 8.67 -13.69
CA GLN A 45 -11.13 8.48 -14.94
C GLN A 45 -9.59 8.43 -14.75
N ASN A 46 -9.06 9.07 -13.70
CA ASN A 46 -7.62 9.09 -13.38
C ASN A 46 -7.22 8.09 -12.28
N TYR A 47 -8.08 7.12 -11.97
CA TYR A 47 -7.85 6.10 -10.94
C TYR A 47 -7.68 6.67 -9.51
N LEU A 48 -8.33 7.81 -9.24
CA LEU A 48 -8.52 8.37 -7.90
C LEU A 48 -10.00 8.27 -7.49
N TYR A 49 -10.30 8.55 -6.22
CA TYR A 49 -11.67 8.49 -5.68
C TYR A 49 -12.38 9.86 -5.65
N SER A 50 -11.98 10.80 -6.52
CA SER A 50 -12.56 12.15 -6.61
C SER A 50 -12.59 12.84 -5.23
N GLU A 51 -13.69 13.47 -4.84
CA GLU A 51 -13.89 14.10 -3.54
C GLU A 51 -13.77 13.15 -2.35
N HIS A 52 -13.91 11.84 -2.56
CA HIS A 52 -13.70 10.83 -1.52
C HIS A 52 -12.24 10.45 -1.33
N ASP A 53 -11.34 10.95 -2.18
CA ASP A 53 -9.95 10.56 -2.12
C ASP A 53 -9.31 10.99 -0.78
N PRO A 54 -8.65 10.06 -0.06
CA PRO A 54 -7.99 10.35 1.22
C PRO A 54 -6.99 11.52 1.15
N LEU A 55 -6.54 11.81 -0.07
CA LEU A 55 -5.55 12.82 -0.40
C LEU A 55 -6.07 14.28 -0.43
N LEU A 56 -7.37 14.49 -0.54
CA LEU A 56 -7.92 15.83 -0.89
C LEU A 56 -8.73 16.47 0.23
N MET A 57 -9.32 15.66 1.10
CA MET A 57 -10.28 16.11 2.10
C MET A 57 -9.81 15.82 3.52
N PRO A 58 -10.35 16.50 4.54
CA PRO A 58 -10.12 16.14 5.92
C PRO A 58 -10.54 14.70 6.18
N GLN A 59 -9.73 13.97 6.93
CA GLN A 59 -9.90 12.54 7.15
C GLN A 59 -10.57 12.28 8.51
N PRO A 60 -11.62 11.46 8.61
CA PRO A 60 -12.12 10.94 9.88
C PRO A 60 -10.97 10.45 10.74
N HIS A 61 -10.86 11.02 11.93
CA HIS A 61 -9.82 10.60 12.85
C HIS A 61 -10.05 9.15 13.27
N ASN A 62 -8.98 8.36 13.21
CA ASN A 62 -9.02 6.98 13.63
C ASN A 62 -7.73 6.59 14.35
N ILE A 63 -7.85 5.87 15.47
CA ILE A 63 -6.71 5.50 16.29
C ILE A 63 -5.81 4.44 15.64
N HIS A 64 -6.32 3.62 14.73
CA HIS A 64 -5.55 2.61 14.00
C HIS A 64 -4.80 3.20 12.80
N VAL A 65 -5.36 4.25 12.17
CA VAL A 65 -4.73 5.00 11.06
C VAL A 65 -4.63 6.51 11.37
N PRO A 66 -4.00 6.90 12.49
CA PRO A 66 -4.07 8.28 13.00
C PRO A 66 -3.25 9.27 12.18
N HIS A 67 -2.50 8.76 11.21
CA HIS A 67 -1.62 9.52 10.34
C HIS A 67 -2.32 10.04 9.09
N LEU A 68 -3.48 9.54 8.69
CA LEU A 68 -4.18 10.02 7.48
C LEU A 68 -4.46 11.53 7.50
N PRO A 69 -4.85 12.15 8.63
CA PRO A 69 -4.95 13.61 8.73
C PRO A 69 -3.66 14.39 8.44
N LEU A 70 -2.50 13.74 8.48
CA LEU A 70 -1.18 14.34 8.23
C LEU A 70 -0.74 14.20 6.76
N ILE A 71 -1.58 13.66 5.88
CA ILE A 71 -1.33 13.71 4.44
C ILE A 71 -1.22 15.18 4.02
N LEU A 72 -0.20 15.49 3.22
CA LEU A 72 0.09 16.86 2.82
C LEU A 72 -1.02 17.42 1.94
N ASN A 73 -1.39 18.68 2.17
CA ASN A 73 -2.44 19.31 1.40
C ASN A 73 -1.91 19.75 0.02
N PRO A 74 -2.54 19.34 -1.10
CA PRO A 74 -2.11 19.74 -2.45
C PRO A 74 -2.25 21.25 -2.73
N SER A 75 -3.10 21.95 -1.98
CA SER A 75 -3.46 23.35 -2.26
C SER A 75 -2.38 24.35 -1.87
N ILE A 76 -1.31 23.91 -1.21
CA ILE A 76 -0.25 24.78 -0.71
C ILE A 76 1.09 24.33 -1.31
N PRO A 77 1.83 25.21 -2.00
CA PRO A 77 3.14 24.90 -2.54
C PRO A 77 4.04 24.28 -1.47
N SER A 78 4.56 23.09 -1.75
CA SER A 78 5.51 22.40 -0.89
C SER A 78 6.52 21.64 -1.76
N GLU A 79 7.62 21.17 -1.16
CA GLU A 79 8.56 20.27 -1.86
C GLU A 79 7.87 18.99 -2.39
N PHE A 80 6.74 18.62 -1.79
CA PHE A 80 5.89 17.52 -2.20
C PHE A 80 4.77 17.95 -3.17
N GLY A 81 4.67 19.24 -3.49
CA GLY A 81 3.75 19.79 -4.50
C GLY A 81 3.92 19.11 -5.85
N ILE A 82 5.16 18.67 -6.15
CA ILE A 82 5.49 17.92 -7.36
C ILE A 82 4.81 16.55 -7.44
N LEU A 83 4.44 15.95 -6.30
CA LEU A 83 3.70 14.70 -6.32
C LEU A 83 2.35 14.87 -7.00
N TRP A 84 1.79 16.08 -7.07
CA TRP A 84 0.46 16.36 -7.61
C TRP A 84 0.45 16.79 -9.08
N ILE A 85 1.57 17.29 -9.62
CA ILE A 85 1.71 17.71 -11.02
C ILE A 85 1.90 16.47 -11.91
N VAL A 86 1.58 16.51 -13.22
CA VAL A 86 1.61 15.34 -14.16
C VAL A 86 2.85 15.29 -15.09
N ALA A 87 3.74 16.27 -15.08
CA ALA A 87 4.95 16.29 -15.93
C ALA A 87 6.22 15.80 -15.19
N ASP A 88 7.10 15.06 -15.86
CA ASP A 88 8.38 14.50 -15.33
C ASP A 88 8.25 13.62 -14.07
N LEU A 89 7.13 12.91 -14.01
CA LEU A 89 6.59 12.25 -12.83
C LEU A 89 7.47 11.21 -12.17
N LEU A 90 7.95 10.23 -12.94
CA LEU A 90 8.64 9.08 -12.35
C LEU A 90 9.89 9.54 -11.58
N LYS A 91 10.65 10.48 -12.16
CA LYS A 91 11.85 11.04 -11.54
C LYS A 91 11.51 11.81 -10.26
N ALA A 92 10.43 12.61 -10.28
CA ALA A 92 9.98 13.37 -9.12
C ALA A 92 9.53 12.46 -7.96
N LEU A 93 8.75 11.43 -8.26
CA LEU A 93 8.30 10.44 -7.27
C LEU A 93 9.47 9.63 -6.71
N GLU A 94 10.40 9.20 -7.56
CA GLU A 94 11.61 8.50 -7.12
C GLU A 94 12.48 9.39 -6.23
N GLN A 95 12.68 10.64 -6.60
CA GLN A 95 13.42 11.59 -5.78
C GLN A 95 12.73 11.80 -4.43
N THR A 96 11.40 11.97 -4.45
CA THR A 96 10.60 12.14 -3.23
C THR A 96 10.69 10.91 -2.33
N TYR A 97 10.52 9.71 -2.89
CA TYR A 97 10.66 8.46 -2.15
C TYR A 97 12.07 8.29 -1.59
N THR A 98 13.09 8.60 -2.39
CA THR A 98 14.49 8.55 -1.97
C THR A 98 14.74 9.50 -0.79
N ASN A 99 14.23 10.73 -0.85
CA ASN A 99 14.30 11.70 0.25
C ASN A 99 13.62 11.16 1.52
N ILE A 100 12.44 10.54 1.38
CA ILE A 100 11.71 9.91 2.49
C ILE A 100 12.50 8.75 3.10
N VAL A 101 13.08 7.88 2.28
CA VAL A 101 13.91 6.75 2.76
C VAL A 101 15.18 7.24 3.44
N LEU A 102 15.83 8.27 2.89
CA LEU A 102 16.99 8.91 3.52
C LEU A 102 16.61 9.54 4.86
N LYS A 103 15.44 10.18 4.97
CA LYS A 103 14.93 10.71 6.25
C LYS A 103 14.76 9.60 7.29
N ILE A 104 14.20 8.44 6.90
CA ILE A 104 14.09 7.26 7.78
C ILE A 104 15.49 6.74 8.18
N ALA A 105 16.44 6.71 7.25
CA ALA A 105 17.80 6.28 7.51
C ALA A 105 18.55 7.27 8.42
N ASN A 106 18.32 8.57 8.32
CA ASN A 106 19.05 9.56 9.13
C ASN A 106 18.43 9.76 10.53
N THR A 107 17.23 9.21 10.78
CA THR A 107 16.59 9.30 12.09
C THR A 107 17.34 8.44 13.11
N SER A 108 17.91 9.06 14.13
CA SER A 108 18.67 8.41 15.20
C SER A 108 17.83 7.34 15.91
N SER A 109 18.45 6.19 16.20
CA SER A 109 17.84 5.03 16.86
C SER A 109 17.33 5.30 18.29
N SER A 110 17.73 6.42 18.89
CA SER A 110 17.33 6.84 20.24
C SER A 110 15.88 7.32 20.35
N SER A 111 15.24 7.70 19.24
CA SER A 111 13.83 8.09 19.23
C SER A 111 12.93 6.85 19.23
N ARG A 112 12.34 6.51 20.38
CA ARG A 112 11.23 5.53 20.45
C ARG A 112 9.89 6.29 20.38
N PRO A 113 8.94 5.86 19.54
CA PRO A 113 9.02 4.77 18.54
C PRO A 113 9.85 5.15 17.30
N SER A 114 10.70 4.22 16.83
CA SER A 114 11.53 4.45 15.64
C SER A 114 10.74 4.19 14.37
N ALA A 115 10.73 5.14 13.43
CA ALA A 115 10.15 4.95 12.10
C ALA A 115 10.74 3.74 11.36
N ARG A 116 12.00 3.35 11.66
CA ARG A 116 12.64 2.17 11.06
C ARG A 116 11.97 0.86 11.45
N SER A 117 11.42 0.75 12.66
CA SER A 117 10.76 -0.47 13.14
C SER A 117 9.24 -0.44 13.02
N ASP A 118 8.66 0.66 12.53
CA ASP A 118 7.20 0.79 12.39
C ASP A 118 6.66 -0.14 11.29
N HIS A 119 5.69 -0.98 11.65
CA HIS A 119 5.11 -1.97 10.74
C HIS A 119 4.51 -1.32 9.48
N ASN A 120 3.75 -0.23 9.64
CA ASN A 120 3.08 0.44 8.53
C ASN A 120 4.11 1.11 7.60
N VAL A 121 5.14 1.75 8.15
CA VAL A 121 6.27 2.29 7.36
C VAL A 121 6.90 1.19 6.50
N GLN A 122 7.19 0.02 7.06
CA GLN A 122 7.79 -1.08 6.30
C GLN A 122 6.83 -1.65 5.24
N THR A 123 5.54 -1.70 5.53
CA THR A 123 4.52 -2.13 4.56
C THR A 123 4.41 -1.16 3.38
N TYR A 124 4.32 0.15 3.64
CA TYR A 124 4.27 1.16 2.58
C TYR A 124 5.55 1.16 1.73
N ARG A 125 6.73 1.04 2.34
CA ARG A 125 8.01 0.95 1.62
C ARG A 125 8.03 -0.23 0.65
N ARG A 126 7.64 -1.42 1.12
CA ARG A 126 7.60 -2.62 0.26
C ARG A 126 6.60 -2.46 -0.88
N ARG A 127 5.41 -1.92 -0.62
CA ARG A 127 4.40 -1.65 -1.66
C ARG A 127 4.91 -0.66 -2.71
N PHE A 128 5.53 0.43 -2.28
CA PHE A 128 6.13 1.40 -3.19
C PHE A 128 7.25 0.78 -4.04
N GLN A 129 8.18 0.04 -3.42
CA GLN A 129 9.27 -0.62 -4.14
C GLN A 129 8.77 -1.60 -5.19
N TYR A 130 7.73 -2.37 -4.84
CA TYR A 130 7.09 -3.26 -5.79
C TYR A 130 6.49 -2.49 -6.95
N LEU A 131 5.64 -1.49 -6.69
CA LEU A 131 4.93 -0.78 -7.76
C LEU A 131 5.86 0.06 -8.63
N SER A 132 6.87 0.68 -8.03
CA SER A 132 7.94 1.35 -8.77
C SER A 132 8.73 0.36 -9.64
N GLY A 133 9.05 -0.82 -9.12
CA GLY A 133 9.67 -1.89 -9.91
C GLY A 133 8.79 -2.37 -11.06
N TYR A 134 7.48 -2.54 -10.81
CA TYR A 134 6.49 -2.89 -11.81
C TYR A 134 6.46 -1.85 -12.93
N PHE A 135 6.37 -0.56 -12.58
CA PHE A 135 6.37 0.56 -13.53
C PHE A 135 7.64 0.62 -14.39
N LYS A 136 8.81 0.34 -13.80
CA LYS A 136 10.10 0.40 -14.51
C LYS A 136 10.37 -0.76 -15.45
N HIS A 137 9.85 -1.95 -15.12
CA HIS A 137 10.31 -3.20 -15.72
C HIS A 137 9.22 -3.96 -16.46
N THR A 138 7.96 -3.49 -16.39
CA THR A 138 6.84 -4.15 -17.05
C THR A 138 6.32 -3.24 -18.15
N ALA A 139 6.22 -3.78 -19.37
CA ALA A 139 5.44 -3.12 -20.42
C ALA A 139 3.99 -3.07 -19.96
N SER A 140 3.42 -1.87 -19.88
CA SER A 140 2.04 -1.65 -19.47
C SER A 140 1.39 -0.63 -20.41
N SER A 141 0.07 -0.66 -20.50
CA SER A 141 -0.68 0.38 -21.19
C SER A 141 -0.56 1.71 -20.48
N TYR A 142 -0.89 2.80 -21.19
CA TYR A 142 -0.95 4.13 -20.59
C TYR A 142 -1.88 4.18 -19.37
N SER A 143 -3.00 3.48 -19.46
CA SER A 143 -4.00 3.37 -18.40
C SER A 143 -3.46 2.67 -17.15
N GLU A 144 -2.83 1.50 -17.32
CA GLU A 144 -2.19 0.77 -16.22
C GLU A 144 -1.02 1.55 -15.61
N SER A 145 -0.25 2.26 -16.43
CA SER A 145 0.82 3.16 -15.98
C SER A 145 0.26 4.29 -15.12
N LEU A 146 -0.80 4.98 -15.59
CA LEU A 146 -1.43 6.08 -14.85
C LEU A 146 -2.01 5.61 -13.51
N MET A 147 -2.60 4.43 -13.50
CA MET A 147 -3.14 3.79 -12.31
C MET A 147 -2.05 3.40 -11.30
N ALA A 148 -1.02 2.67 -11.74
CA ALA A 148 0.11 2.30 -10.88
C ALA A 148 0.81 3.54 -10.31
N TRP A 149 0.89 4.60 -11.12
CA TRP A 149 1.36 5.91 -10.72
C TRP A 149 0.50 6.53 -9.61
N SER A 150 -0.82 6.66 -9.80
CA SER A 150 -1.74 7.20 -8.78
C SER A 150 -1.62 6.44 -7.46
N ILE A 151 -1.50 5.11 -7.51
CA ILE A 151 -1.34 4.29 -6.30
C ILE A 151 0.03 4.53 -5.63
N CYS A 152 1.11 4.67 -6.41
CA CYS A 152 2.42 5.00 -5.86
C CYS A 152 2.44 6.38 -5.18
N GLN A 153 1.78 7.37 -5.79
CA GLN A 153 1.61 8.70 -5.23
C GLN A 153 0.89 8.63 -3.87
N CYS A 154 -0.24 7.93 -3.79
CA CYS A 154 -0.97 7.71 -2.53
C CYS A 154 -0.07 7.07 -1.47
N ILE A 155 0.64 5.99 -1.81
CA ILE A 155 1.54 5.29 -0.89
C ILE A 155 2.66 6.20 -0.39
N CYS A 156 3.24 7.03 -1.26
CA CYS A 156 4.27 8.00 -0.88
C CYS A 156 3.76 9.03 0.12
N LEU A 157 2.57 9.58 -0.13
CA LEU A 157 1.94 10.56 0.75
C LEU A 157 1.57 9.96 2.11
N GLU A 158 0.98 8.76 2.11
CA GLU A 158 0.67 8.01 3.34
C GLU A 158 1.93 7.63 4.12
N LEU A 159 2.99 7.20 3.43
CA LEU A 159 4.28 6.90 4.04
C LEU A 159 4.86 8.14 4.73
N ASN A 160 4.87 9.29 4.06
CA ASN A 160 5.34 10.55 4.64
C ASN A 160 4.48 10.96 5.86
N ALA A 161 3.16 10.85 5.74
CA ALA A 161 2.23 11.12 6.83
C ALA A 161 2.48 10.20 8.03
N ARG A 162 2.72 8.90 7.80
CA ARG A 162 3.03 7.92 8.85
C ARG A 162 4.35 8.22 9.55
N ILE A 163 5.38 8.59 8.81
CA ILE A 163 6.67 8.99 9.37
C ILE A 163 6.50 10.22 10.25
N THR A 164 5.79 11.24 9.76
CA THR A 164 5.49 12.47 10.51
C THR A 164 4.70 12.16 11.79
N TRP A 165 3.72 11.26 11.70
CA TRP A 165 3.01 10.77 12.88
C TRP A 165 3.97 10.15 13.90
N VAL A 166 4.75 9.14 13.50
CA VAL A 166 5.63 8.39 14.41
C VAL A 166 6.71 9.29 15.04
N GLN A 167 7.29 10.21 14.27
CA GLN A 167 8.43 11.01 14.69
C GLN A 167 8.06 12.30 15.43
N SER A 168 6.97 12.96 15.02
CA SER A 168 6.67 14.32 15.47
C SER A 168 5.39 14.41 16.29
N VAL A 169 4.34 13.68 15.91
CA VAL A 169 3.01 13.86 16.52
C VAL A 169 2.72 12.84 17.63
N ALA A 170 2.97 11.56 17.41
CA ALA A 170 2.73 10.51 18.40
C ALA A 170 3.45 10.73 19.74
N PRO A 171 4.71 11.22 19.79
CA PRO A 171 5.41 11.44 21.06
C PRO A 171 4.75 12.50 21.96
N ILE A 172 4.11 13.49 21.34
CA ILE A 172 3.42 14.60 22.01
C ILE A 172 1.91 14.37 22.12
N TRP A 173 1.37 13.34 21.46
CA TRP A 173 -0.05 13.02 21.47
C TRP A 173 -0.54 12.77 22.90
N GLY A 174 -1.44 13.63 23.39
CA GLY A 174 -1.98 13.57 24.75
C GLY A 174 -1.08 14.13 25.86
N LYS A 175 0.13 14.63 25.55
CA LYS A 175 1.09 15.18 26.54
C LYS A 175 1.24 16.70 26.48
N MET A 176 0.60 17.38 25.52
CA MET A 176 0.86 18.80 25.29
C MET A 176 0.20 19.70 26.34
N ASP A 177 0.99 20.66 26.82
CA ASP A 177 0.54 21.75 27.69
C ASP A 177 -0.65 22.49 27.08
N ALA A 178 -1.63 22.84 27.91
CA ALA A 178 -2.87 23.48 27.49
C ALA A 178 -2.70 24.90 26.88
N TRP A 179 -1.49 25.46 26.90
CA TRP A 179 -1.25 26.87 26.63
C TRP A 179 -0.45 27.16 25.35
N ARG A 180 0.07 26.14 24.65
CA ARG A 180 0.80 26.36 23.39
C ARG A 180 -0.17 26.36 22.21
N VAL A 181 -0.21 27.45 21.46
CA VAL A 181 -0.83 27.49 20.13
C VAL A 181 0.17 26.89 19.15
N PRO A 182 -0.10 25.71 18.58
CA PRO A 182 0.83 25.08 17.66
C PRO A 182 0.81 25.77 16.29
N VAL A 183 1.93 25.66 15.57
CA VAL A 183 1.97 25.98 14.15
C VAL A 183 1.08 24.98 13.42
N VAL A 184 0.14 25.49 12.62
CA VAL A 184 -0.78 24.64 11.86
C VAL A 184 0.00 23.96 10.74
N HIS A 185 -0.04 22.63 10.71
CA HIS A 185 0.58 21.83 9.68
C HIS A 185 -0.12 22.03 8.33
N ASN A 186 0.67 22.01 7.26
CA ASN A 186 0.17 22.03 5.89
C ASN A 186 -0.32 20.64 5.45
N VAL A 187 -1.42 20.18 6.05
CA VAL A 187 -1.97 18.84 5.88
C VAL A 187 -3.48 18.89 5.63
N VAL A 188 -4.06 17.80 5.12
CA VAL A 188 -5.49 17.69 4.84
C VAL A 188 -6.34 17.82 6.10
N GLY A 189 -5.80 17.40 7.25
CA GLY A 189 -6.38 17.54 8.57
C GLY A 189 -7.46 16.51 8.91
N ALA A 190 -8.09 16.69 10.07
CA ALA A 190 -8.91 15.69 10.75
C ALA A 190 -10.39 16.06 10.83
N LEU A 191 -11.26 15.07 10.67
CA LEU A 191 -12.69 15.13 10.86
C LEU A 191 -13.07 14.35 12.12
N THR A 192 -13.87 14.93 13.02
CA THR A 192 -14.32 14.20 14.22
C THR A 192 -15.57 14.83 14.82
N ASP A 193 -16.38 14.03 15.50
CA ASP A 193 -17.45 14.47 16.39
C ASP A 193 -17.05 14.37 17.89
N ASN A 194 -15.82 13.93 18.17
CA ASN A 194 -15.28 13.81 19.50
C ASN A 194 -14.42 15.03 19.87
N ALA A 195 -14.88 15.80 20.86
CA ALA A 195 -14.19 17.01 21.32
C ALA A 195 -12.78 16.75 21.89
N GLU A 196 -12.54 15.62 22.55
CA GLU A 196 -11.22 15.25 23.07
C GLU A 196 -10.23 14.99 21.93
N VAL A 197 -10.69 14.29 20.88
CA VAL A 197 -9.89 14.08 19.67
C VAL A 197 -9.61 15.41 18.98
N ALA A 198 -10.60 16.30 18.90
CA ALA A 198 -10.42 17.62 18.32
C ALA A 198 -9.38 18.46 19.08
N GLU A 199 -9.39 18.42 20.41
CA GLU A 199 -8.36 19.05 21.25
C GLU A 199 -6.97 18.48 20.95
N LYS A 200 -6.83 17.15 20.86
CA LYS A 200 -5.54 16.50 20.55
C LYS A 200 -5.04 16.88 19.14
N CYS A 201 -5.91 16.87 18.13
CA CYS A 201 -5.57 17.32 16.78
C CYS A 201 -5.16 18.79 16.77
N PHE A 202 -5.95 19.66 17.40
CA PHE A 202 -5.68 21.08 17.51
C PHE A 202 -4.31 21.33 18.13
N ARG A 203 -4.02 20.73 19.30
CA ARG A 203 -2.73 20.86 20.00
C ARG A 203 -1.55 20.32 19.21
N SER A 204 -1.78 19.28 18.40
CA SER A 204 -0.76 18.72 17.51
C SER A 204 -0.56 19.53 16.23
N GLY A 205 -1.20 20.69 16.08
CA GLY A 205 -1.10 21.51 14.86
C GLY A 205 -1.88 20.94 13.67
N ILE A 206 -2.68 19.89 13.85
CA ILE A 206 -3.47 19.28 12.76
C ILE A 206 -4.74 20.12 12.57
N PRO A 207 -5.02 20.67 11.37
CA PRO A 207 -6.30 21.29 11.08
C PRO A 207 -7.44 20.35 11.44
N VAL A 208 -8.44 20.82 12.19
CA VAL A 208 -9.54 19.96 12.64
C VAL A 208 -10.90 20.58 12.38
N TRP A 209 -11.84 19.75 11.96
CA TRP A 209 -13.25 20.10 11.77
C TRP A 209 -14.08 19.25 12.72
N LEU A 210 -14.64 19.91 13.74
CA LEU A 210 -15.46 19.30 14.78
C LEU A 210 -16.94 19.37 14.39
N TYR A 211 -17.60 18.21 14.41
CA TYR A 211 -19.00 18.04 14.03
C TYR A 211 -19.87 18.03 15.28
N HIS A 212 -20.97 18.75 15.21
CA HIS A 212 -21.91 18.89 16.30
C HIS A 212 -23.33 18.61 15.82
N LYS A 213 -24.09 17.82 16.58
CA LYS A 213 -25.51 17.57 16.32
C LYS A 213 -26.36 18.75 16.81
N LEU A 214 -27.28 19.20 15.97
CA LEU A 214 -28.38 20.09 16.37
C LEU A 214 -29.41 19.31 17.21
N PRO A 215 -30.19 19.96 18.10
CA PRO A 215 -30.36 21.41 18.29
C PRO A 215 -29.43 21.99 19.35
N VAL A 216 -28.48 21.22 19.89
CA VAL A 216 -27.53 21.72 20.90
C VAL A 216 -26.71 22.81 20.23
N LYS A 217 -27.11 24.07 20.41
CA LYS A 217 -26.30 25.24 20.14
C LYS A 217 -25.59 25.50 21.47
N PRO A 218 -24.48 24.80 21.78
CA PRO A 218 -23.66 25.20 22.89
C PRO A 218 -23.28 26.67 22.70
N ASP A 219 -22.95 27.33 23.80
CA ASP A 219 -22.28 28.64 23.80
C ASP A 219 -20.86 28.53 23.22
N ILE A 220 -20.73 27.92 22.04
CA ILE A 220 -19.51 27.89 21.27
C ILE A 220 -19.36 29.25 20.63
N LYS A 221 -18.35 29.96 21.12
CA LYS A 221 -17.84 31.16 20.46
C LYS A 221 -17.22 30.76 19.12
N VAL A 222 -17.92 31.06 18.04
CA VAL A 222 -17.39 31.02 16.67
C VAL A 222 -17.12 32.44 16.22
N MET A 223 -15.88 32.73 15.80
CA MET A 223 -15.50 34.09 15.37
C MET A 223 -16.19 34.49 14.06
N GLN A 224 -16.30 33.56 13.12
CA GLN A 224 -16.94 33.80 11.83
C GLN A 224 -17.86 32.64 11.44
N TRP A 225 -19.16 32.93 11.28
CA TRP A 225 -20.10 32.00 10.68
C TRP A 225 -20.18 32.23 9.17
N HIS A 226 -19.99 31.17 8.39
CA HIS A 226 -20.19 31.19 6.94
C HIS A 226 -21.62 30.73 6.62
N THR A 227 -22.39 31.60 5.96
CA THR A 227 -23.76 31.30 5.51
C THR A 227 -23.81 30.77 4.08
N ASN A 228 -22.90 31.24 3.23
CA ASN A 228 -22.85 30.82 1.83
C ASN A 228 -22.14 29.46 1.73
N LYS A 229 -22.73 28.52 0.98
CA LYS A 229 -22.01 27.34 0.51
C LYS A 229 -20.81 27.82 -0.31
N ILE A 230 -19.61 27.39 0.06
CA ILE A 230 -18.46 27.58 -0.82
C ILE A 230 -18.72 26.60 -1.95
N PRO A 231 -18.87 27.04 -3.21
CA PRO A 231 -19.08 26.12 -4.30
C PRO A 231 -17.96 25.09 -4.27
N VAL A 232 -18.31 23.80 -4.29
CA VAL A 232 -17.35 22.70 -4.43
C VAL A 232 -16.39 23.00 -5.59
N GLU A 233 -16.89 23.70 -6.60
CA GLU A 233 -16.17 24.11 -7.80
C GLU A 233 -15.02 25.08 -7.54
N THR A 234 -15.06 25.86 -6.45
CA THR A 234 -13.93 26.72 -6.03
C THR A 234 -12.78 25.90 -5.45
N VAL A 235 -13.09 24.83 -4.71
CA VAL A 235 -12.07 23.88 -4.23
C VAL A 235 -11.53 23.08 -5.40
N LYS A 236 -12.43 22.54 -6.24
CA LYS A 236 -12.06 21.83 -7.46
C LYS A 236 -11.20 22.69 -8.37
N GLY A 237 -11.46 23.99 -8.51
CA GLY A 237 -10.67 24.90 -9.36
C GLY A 237 -9.15 24.83 -9.12
N HIS A 238 -8.72 24.76 -7.86
CA HIS A 238 -7.29 24.74 -7.51
C HIS A 238 -6.65 23.36 -7.69
N ILE A 239 -7.44 22.29 -7.60
CA ILE A 239 -6.97 20.89 -7.67
C ILE A 239 -7.34 20.19 -8.98
N LYS A 240 -8.14 20.81 -9.86
CA LYS A 240 -8.58 20.28 -11.16
C LYS A 240 -7.41 19.96 -12.09
N GLN A 241 -6.30 20.66 -11.91
CA GLN A 241 -5.05 20.39 -12.62
C GLN A 241 -4.33 19.12 -12.13
N PHE A 242 -4.75 18.56 -10.97
CA PHE A 242 -4.13 17.41 -10.31
C PHE A 242 -5.07 16.21 -10.20
N VAL A 243 -6.39 16.45 -10.15
CA VAL A 243 -7.40 15.42 -9.94
C VAL A 243 -8.55 15.57 -10.93
N SER A 244 -8.89 14.46 -11.59
CA SER A 244 -10.13 14.35 -12.36
C SER A 244 -11.30 14.06 -11.43
N PHE A 245 -12.35 14.85 -11.58
CA PHE A 245 -13.67 14.59 -10.96
C PHE A 245 -14.64 13.95 -11.96
N ALA A 246 -14.18 13.68 -13.18
CA ALA A 246 -14.98 13.00 -14.18
C ALA A 246 -15.07 11.52 -13.82
N ASP A 247 -16.29 11.00 -13.85
CA ASP A 247 -16.53 9.57 -13.78
C ASP A 247 -15.77 8.87 -14.91
N ALA A 248 -15.30 7.65 -14.64
CA ALA A 248 -14.70 6.83 -15.68
C ALA A 248 -15.75 6.48 -16.74
N ASP A 249 -15.30 6.33 -17.99
CA ASP A 249 -16.09 5.82 -19.09
C ASP A 249 -15.40 4.58 -19.69
N PRO A 250 -15.96 3.37 -19.52
CA PRO A 250 -17.22 3.07 -18.85
C PRO A 250 -17.16 3.28 -17.32
N PRO A 251 -18.32 3.46 -16.65
CA PRO A 251 -18.38 3.65 -15.20
C PRO A 251 -17.72 2.51 -14.43
N GLN A 252 -16.88 2.86 -13.46
CA GLN A 252 -16.26 1.88 -12.55
C GLN A 252 -17.27 1.41 -11.51
N PRO A 253 -17.15 0.17 -11.00
CA PRO A 253 -18.05 -0.35 -9.99
C PRO A 253 -18.01 0.49 -8.71
N ILE A 254 -19.17 0.64 -8.07
CA ILE A 254 -19.25 1.22 -6.73
C ILE A 254 -18.62 0.23 -5.76
N ILE A 255 -17.52 0.64 -5.13
CA ILE A 255 -16.77 -0.19 -4.18
C ILE A 255 -17.23 0.00 -2.74
N TYR A 256 -17.94 1.08 -2.46
CA TYR A 256 -18.48 1.39 -1.14
C TYR A 256 -19.72 2.27 -1.23
N THR A 257 -20.72 1.95 -0.41
CA THR A 257 -21.92 2.74 -0.23
C THR A 257 -22.20 2.88 1.27
N GLY A 258 -22.14 4.10 1.81
CA GLY A 258 -22.39 4.29 3.23
C GLY A 258 -22.01 5.67 3.77
N ASN A 259 -21.90 5.77 5.10
CA ASN A 259 -21.53 7.02 5.77
C ASN A 259 -20.05 7.34 5.54
N VAL A 260 -19.72 8.60 5.30
CA VAL A 260 -18.35 9.08 5.07
C VAL A 260 -17.43 8.93 6.27
N MET A 261 -17.97 8.90 7.49
CA MET A 261 -17.21 8.72 8.73
C MET A 261 -16.84 7.25 8.97
N SER A 262 -17.42 6.32 8.21
CA SER A 262 -17.12 4.90 8.34
C SER A 262 -15.70 4.59 7.86
N LEU A 263 -14.99 3.81 8.64
CA LEU A 263 -13.66 3.31 8.26
C LEU A 263 -13.71 2.24 7.19
N ASP A 264 -14.86 1.56 7.05
CA ASP A 264 -15.04 0.51 6.05
C ASP A 264 -14.71 1.03 4.65
N ARG A 265 -15.02 2.30 4.36
CA ARG A 265 -14.67 2.93 3.08
C ARG A 265 -13.18 2.86 2.76
N TYR A 266 -12.30 3.05 3.75
CA TYR A 266 -10.85 3.02 3.55
C TYR A 266 -10.37 1.60 3.32
N SER A 267 -10.93 0.64 4.05
CA SER A 267 -10.68 -0.78 3.80
C SER A 267 -11.08 -1.15 2.37
N ARG A 268 -12.26 -0.73 1.91
CA ARG A 268 -12.72 -0.96 0.53
C ARG A 268 -11.84 -0.28 -0.53
N MET A 269 -11.46 0.98 -0.32
CA MET A 269 -10.53 1.69 -1.22
C MET A 269 -9.16 1.00 -1.26
N ALA A 270 -8.62 0.60 -0.11
CA ALA A 270 -7.34 -0.08 -0.03
C ALA A 270 -7.39 -1.47 -0.68
N GLU A 271 -8.47 -2.24 -0.44
CA GLU A 271 -8.73 -3.52 -1.11
C GLU A 271 -8.80 -3.34 -2.62
N ASN A 272 -9.56 -2.36 -3.09
CA ASN A 272 -9.68 -2.07 -4.51
C ASN A 272 -8.35 -1.65 -5.13
N ASN A 273 -7.62 -0.72 -4.49
CA ASN A 273 -6.27 -0.33 -4.91
C ASN A 273 -5.32 -1.53 -4.95
N ASN A 274 -5.38 -2.44 -3.97
CA ASN A 274 -4.53 -3.63 -3.98
C ASN A 274 -4.91 -4.61 -5.10
N LYS A 275 -6.20 -4.86 -5.34
CA LYS A 275 -6.66 -5.70 -6.45
C LYS A 275 -6.13 -5.19 -7.79
N ILE A 276 -6.18 -3.87 -7.95
CA ILE A 276 -5.78 -3.16 -9.15
C ILE A 276 -4.25 -3.12 -9.32
N ALA A 277 -3.52 -2.75 -8.27
CA ALA A 277 -2.06 -2.63 -8.27
C ALA A 277 -1.33 -3.98 -8.36
N PHE A 278 -1.95 -5.03 -7.83
CA PHE A 278 -1.36 -6.35 -7.74
C PHE A 278 -2.29 -7.36 -8.40
N PRO A 279 -2.47 -7.31 -9.74
CA PRO A 279 -3.25 -8.33 -10.44
C PRO A 279 -2.58 -9.70 -10.34
N GLY A 280 -1.32 -9.81 -9.90
CA GLY A 280 -0.72 -11.10 -9.51
C GLY A 280 -1.32 -11.72 -8.22
N SER A 281 -2.01 -10.94 -7.40
CA SER A 281 -2.93 -11.46 -6.37
C SER A 281 -4.26 -11.94 -6.97
N ALA A 282 -4.49 -11.71 -8.27
CA ALA A 282 -5.63 -12.23 -9.03
C ALA A 282 -5.56 -13.75 -9.29
N PHE A 283 -4.67 -14.51 -8.65
CA PHE A 283 -5.02 -15.92 -8.42
C PHE A 283 -6.29 -16.06 -7.55
N ASP A 284 -6.70 -15.00 -6.84
CA ASP A 284 -8.02 -14.90 -6.17
C ASP A 284 -9.10 -14.22 -7.03
N SER A 285 -8.72 -13.49 -8.09
CA SER A 285 -9.64 -12.83 -9.03
C SER A 285 -9.66 -13.61 -10.34
N ILE A 286 -10.67 -14.47 -10.42
CA ILE A 286 -11.02 -15.42 -11.48
C ILE A 286 -11.09 -14.81 -12.89
N ASP A 287 -11.19 -13.49 -13.03
CA ASP A 287 -11.39 -12.86 -14.33
C ASP A 287 -10.06 -12.63 -15.06
N PRO A 288 -9.91 -13.13 -16.30
CA PRO A 288 -8.71 -12.94 -17.09
C PRO A 288 -8.50 -11.46 -17.40
N VAL A 289 -7.25 -11.00 -17.34
CA VAL A 289 -6.87 -9.67 -17.81
C VAL A 289 -7.15 -9.60 -19.32
N THR A 290 -8.23 -8.94 -19.71
CA THR A 290 -8.57 -8.66 -21.11
C THR A 290 -7.89 -7.37 -21.55
N HIS A 291 -6.61 -7.44 -21.94
CA HIS A 291 -5.88 -6.30 -22.50
C HIS A 291 -5.47 -6.59 -23.96
N PRO A 292 -5.65 -5.66 -24.93
CA PRO A 292 -5.34 -5.90 -26.34
C PRO A 292 -3.88 -6.29 -26.64
N SER A 293 -2.95 -5.89 -25.78
CA SER A 293 -1.51 -6.19 -25.91
C SER A 293 -1.08 -7.45 -25.18
N MET A 294 -1.95 -8.07 -24.39
CA MET A 294 -1.68 -9.35 -23.74
C MET A 294 -2.27 -10.46 -24.62
N PRO A 295 -1.54 -11.58 -24.83
CA PRO A 295 -2.16 -12.72 -25.48
C PRO A 295 -3.41 -13.12 -24.69
N PRO A 296 -4.53 -13.41 -25.38
CA PRO A 296 -5.76 -13.81 -24.69
C PRO A 296 -5.46 -14.99 -23.76
N SER A 297 -5.92 -14.87 -22.51
CA SER A 297 -5.74 -15.92 -21.52
C SER A 297 -6.32 -17.23 -22.07
N ILE A 298 -5.53 -18.30 -22.04
CA ILE A 298 -5.96 -19.61 -22.54
C ILE A 298 -7.20 -20.03 -21.72
N PRO A 299 -8.38 -20.24 -22.33
CA PRO A 299 -9.62 -20.46 -21.58
C PRO A 299 -9.54 -21.64 -20.60
N ALA A 300 -8.81 -22.69 -20.96
CA ALA A 300 -8.54 -23.83 -20.08
C ALA A 300 -7.77 -23.43 -18.80
N TRP A 301 -6.81 -22.51 -18.92
CA TRP A 301 -6.08 -21.97 -17.77
C TRP A 301 -6.96 -21.10 -16.88
N VAL A 302 -7.79 -20.24 -17.46
CA VAL A 302 -8.75 -19.43 -16.69
C VAL A 302 -9.70 -20.31 -15.88
N LYS A 303 -10.27 -21.35 -16.53
CA LYS A 303 -11.14 -22.32 -15.86
C LYS A 303 -10.43 -23.09 -14.75
N ALA A 304 -9.18 -23.50 -14.98
CA ALA A 304 -8.38 -24.21 -13.97
C ALA A 304 -8.02 -23.29 -12.78
N CYS A 305 -7.55 -22.06 -13.05
CA CYS A 305 -7.27 -21.07 -12.01
C CYS A 305 -8.53 -20.76 -11.19
N LYS A 306 -9.71 -20.68 -11.81
CA LYS A 306 -10.99 -20.50 -11.12
C LYS A 306 -11.27 -21.63 -10.13
N GLN A 307 -11.15 -22.88 -10.58
CA GLN A 307 -11.38 -24.05 -9.74
C GLN A 307 -10.36 -24.15 -8.60
N ILE A 308 -9.11 -23.74 -8.84
CA ILE A 308 -8.07 -23.69 -7.81
C ILE A 308 -8.38 -22.57 -6.81
N GLY A 309 -8.65 -21.35 -7.27
CA GLY A 309 -8.94 -20.18 -6.43
C GLY A 309 -10.17 -20.36 -5.53
N GLU A 310 -11.20 -21.07 -5.99
CA GLU A 310 -12.39 -21.41 -5.19
C GLU A 310 -12.06 -22.27 -3.95
N SER A 311 -10.95 -23.02 -3.97
CA SER A 311 -10.59 -23.96 -2.91
C SER A 311 -9.25 -23.66 -2.23
N PHE A 312 -8.42 -22.79 -2.81
CA PHE A 312 -7.09 -22.47 -2.33
C PHE A 312 -7.11 -21.25 -1.40
N VAL A 313 -6.98 -21.50 -0.10
CA VAL A 313 -6.73 -20.46 0.89
C VAL A 313 -5.31 -20.66 1.41
N GLN A 314 -4.39 -19.74 1.05
CA GLN A 314 -2.96 -19.85 1.39
C GLN A 314 -2.72 -19.97 2.91
N SER A 315 -3.61 -19.38 3.73
CA SER A 315 -3.56 -19.41 5.19
C SER A 315 -4.31 -20.58 5.84
N GLN A 316 -5.12 -21.34 5.10
CA GLN A 316 -5.88 -22.47 5.65
C GLN A 316 -4.90 -23.57 6.06
N GLN A 317 -5.18 -24.31 7.13
CA GLN A 317 -4.46 -25.54 7.49
C GLN A 317 -4.52 -26.57 6.34
N PRO A 318 -3.48 -27.38 6.11
CA PRO A 318 -3.51 -28.45 5.12
C PRO A 318 -4.74 -29.34 5.34
N ARG A 319 -5.56 -29.52 4.30
CA ARG A 319 -6.62 -30.51 4.33
C ARG A 319 -5.96 -31.88 4.22
N GLU A 320 -6.43 -32.82 5.03
CA GLU A 320 -5.92 -34.19 4.99
C GLU A 320 -6.09 -34.78 3.58
N GLY A 321 -5.03 -35.40 3.05
CA GLY A 321 -5.01 -35.97 1.71
C GLY A 321 -4.89 -34.97 0.54
N VAL A 322 -4.82 -33.65 0.79
CA VAL A 322 -4.63 -32.65 -0.29
C VAL A 322 -3.15 -32.26 -0.35
N PRO A 323 -2.42 -32.62 -1.42
CA PRO A 323 -1.02 -32.26 -1.58
C PRO A 323 -0.84 -30.73 -1.60
N ARG A 324 0.22 -30.24 -0.96
CA ARG A 324 0.54 -28.81 -0.92
C ARG A 324 1.97 -28.55 -1.37
N GLY A 325 2.14 -27.42 -2.04
CA GLY A 325 3.43 -26.92 -2.46
C GLY A 325 3.37 -26.45 -3.89
N TYR A 326 4.55 -26.25 -4.45
CA TYR A 326 4.73 -25.83 -5.82
C TYR A 326 5.72 -26.75 -6.50
N ILE A 327 5.42 -27.11 -7.74
CA ILE A 327 6.28 -27.91 -8.61
C ILE A 327 7.45 -27.08 -9.14
N LEU A 328 7.25 -25.76 -9.19
CA LEU A 328 8.25 -24.76 -9.57
C LEU A 328 8.32 -23.68 -8.49
N PRO A 329 9.42 -22.92 -8.39
CA PRO A 329 9.51 -21.83 -7.43
C PRO A 329 8.34 -20.85 -7.55
N GLU A 330 7.71 -20.53 -6.43
CA GLU A 330 6.62 -19.55 -6.37
C GLU A 330 7.12 -18.17 -6.86
N HIS A 331 6.42 -17.56 -7.80
CA HIS A 331 6.83 -16.27 -8.39
C HIS A 331 6.85 -15.15 -7.33
N GLY A 332 5.90 -15.13 -6.38
CA GLY A 332 5.88 -14.17 -5.28
C GLY A 332 7.08 -14.29 -4.34
N MET A 333 7.61 -15.51 -4.17
CA MET A 333 8.84 -15.75 -3.43
C MET A 333 10.04 -15.05 -4.08
N LEU A 334 10.18 -15.16 -5.41
CA LEU A 334 11.26 -14.51 -6.15
C LEU A 334 11.03 -13.00 -6.27
N GLY A 335 9.80 -12.55 -6.45
CA GLY A 335 9.43 -11.15 -6.63
C GLY A 335 9.67 -10.28 -5.39
N SER A 336 9.60 -10.86 -4.20
CA SER A 336 9.79 -10.15 -2.92
C SER A 336 11.25 -10.06 -2.46
N MET A 337 12.20 -10.70 -3.15
CA MET A 337 13.62 -10.69 -2.81
C MET A 337 14.35 -9.45 -3.33
N ASP A 338 15.47 -9.08 -2.70
CA ASP A 338 16.37 -8.08 -3.27
C ASP A 338 16.95 -8.56 -4.61
N THR A 339 17.29 -7.61 -5.48
CA THR A 339 17.75 -7.91 -6.84
C THR A 339 18.95 -8.86 -6.87
N LYS A 340 19.91 -8.73 -5.95
CA LYS A 340 21.13 -9.55 -5.95
C LYS A 340 20.81 -10.98 -5.53
N LEU A 341 20.03 -11.17 -4.47
CA LEU A 341 19.61 -12.49 -4.00
C LEU A 341 18.68 -13.17 -5.00
N ARG A 342 17.74 -12.43 -5.60
CA ARG A 342 16.85 -12.92 -6.66
C ARG A 342 17.65 -13.48 -7.85
N GLN A 343 18.69 -12.77 -8.30
CA GLN A 343 19.56 -13.25 -9.38
C GLN A 343 20.31 -14.53 -9.00
N LYS A 344 20.81 -14.62 -7.75
CA LYS A 344 21.45 -15.86 -7.25
C LYS A 344 20.47 -17.04 -7.26
N PHE A 345 19.22 -16.81 -6.84
CA PHE A 345 18.18 -17.83 -6.80
C PHE A 345 17.78 -18.30 -8.20
N LEU A 346 17.65 -17.37 -9.15
CA LEU A 346 17.36 -17.69 -10.55
C LEU A 346 18.49 -18.50 -11.19
N ARG A 347 19.75 -18.11 -10.96
CA ARG A 347 20.92 -18.89 -11.43
C ARG A 347 20.92 -20.30 -10.84
N MET A 348 20.65 -20.44 -9.54
CA MET A 348 20.55 -21.76 -8.90
C MET A 348 19.42 -22.60 -9.51
N TYR A 349 18.25 -22.00 -9.74
CA TYR A 349 17.15 -22.69 -10.42
C TYR A 349 17.58 -23.20 -11.81
N LEU A 350 18.27 -22.38 -12.60
CA LEU A 350 18.76 -22.80 -13.92
C LEU A 350 19.77 -23.94 -13.85
N LYS A 351 20.69 -23.93 -12.88
CA LYS A 351 21.65 -25.02 -12.64
C LYS A 351 20.94 -26.34 -12.32
N LEU A 352 19.88 -26.29 -11.53
CA LEU A 352 19.13 -27.48 -11.07
C LEU A 352 17.98 -27.89 -11.99
N LYS A 353 17.55 -27.03 -12.92
CA LYS A 353 16.37 -27.21 -13.75
C LYS A 353 16.32 -28.59 -14.43
N PRO A 354 17.38 -29.11 -15.07
CA PRO A 354 17.33 -30.44 -15.69
C PRO A 354 17.02 -31.55 -14.68
N LEU A 355 17.61 -31.49 -13.49
CA LEU A 355 17.41 -32.48 -12.43
C LEU A 355 16.00 -32.40 -11.84
N LEU A 356 15.50 -31.18 -11.60
CA LEU A 356 14.14 -30.96 -11.09
C LEU A 356 13.08 -31.51 -12.07
N PHE A 357 13.24 -31.26 -13.36
CA PHE A 357 12.33 -31.78 -14.38
C PHE A 357 12.43 -33.30 -14.52
N TYR A 358 13.63 -33.88 -14.41
CA TYR A 358 13.80 -35.32 -14.36
C TYR A 358 13.11 -35.93 -13.13
N GLN A 359 13.22 -35.30 -11.95
CA GLN A 359 12.52 -35.71 -10.75
C GLN A 359 11.00 -35.74 -10.98
N ILE A 360 10.43 -34.64 -11.47
CA ILE A 360 8.99 -34.53 -11.78
C ILE A 360 8.55 -35.63 -12.75
N GLN A 361 9.34 -35.92 -13.78
CA GLN A 361 9.04 -36.98 -14.73
C GLN A 361 9.09 -38.37 -14.07
N LYS A 362 10.03 -38.60 -13.15
CA LYS A 362 10.28 -39.90 -12.51
C LYS A 362 9.26 -40.23 -11.42
N ILE A 363 8.99 -39.28 -10.51
CA ILE A 363 8.16 -39.53 -9.32
C ILE A 363 6.75 -38.97 -9.42
N GLY A 364 6.48 -38.13 -10.43
CA GLY A 364 5.18 -37.47 -10.60
C GLY A 364 5.18 -36.02 -10.09
N MET A 365 4.17 -35.27 -10.53
CA MET A 365 3.98 -33.86 -10.19
C MET A 365 3.62 -33.66 -8.71
N VAL A 366 2.83 -34.57 -8.13
CA VAL A 366 2.31 -34.45 -6.76
C VAL A 366 3.41 -34.74 -5.73
N GLU A 367 4.22 -35.76 -6.00
CA GLU A 367 5.32 -36.22 -5.17
C GLU A 367 6.51 -35.26 -5.23
N SER A 368 6.57 -34.40 -6.26
CA SER A 368 7.60 -33.37 -6.44
C SER A 368 7.22 -32.00 -5.83
N LEU A 369 6.10 -31.91 -5.12
CA LEU A 369 5.66 -30.63 -4.54
C LEU A 369 6.57 -30.19 -3.40
N LEU A 370 7.09 -28.97 -3.49
CA LEU A 370 7.89 -28.35 -2.43
C LEU A 370 7.15 -27.13 -1.85
N SER A 371 7.20 -26.97 -0.53
CA SER A 371 6.73 -25.74 0.12
C SER A 371 7.61 -24.54 -0.25
N THR A 372 7.09 -23.31 -0.13
CA THR A 372 7.89 -22.08 -0.34
C THR A 372 9.16 -22.06 0.52
N SER A 373 9.11 -22.59 1.75
CA SER A 373 10.28 -22.71 2.63
C SER A 373 11.34 -23.68 2.09
N LEU A 374 10.91 -24.82 1.55
CA LEU A 374 11.82 -25.78 0.92
C LEU A 374 12.42 -25.22 -0.38
N TRP A 375 11.61 -24.54 -1.21
CA TRP A 375 12.12 -23.83 -2.39
C TRP A 375 13.21 -22.82 -2.04
N ARG A 376 13.04 -22.04 -0.96
CA ARG A 376 14.11 -21.12 -0.49
C ARG A 376 15.39 -21.85 -0.12
N LYS A 377 15.31 -23.05 0.45
CA LYS A 377 16.47 -23.87 0.82
C LYS A 377 17.15 -24.45 -0.42
N VAL A 378 16.38 -24.97 -1.38
CA VAL A 378 16.89 -25.52 -2.65
C VAL A 378 17.58 -24.42 -3.46
N LEU A 379 16.92 -23.27 -3.68
CA LEU A 379 17.49 -22.18 -4.47
C LEU A 379 18.58 -21.39 -3.71
N GLY A 380 18.52 -21.42 -2.39
CA GLY A 380 19.50 -20.79 -1.52
C GLY A 380 20.77 -21.58 -1.30
N MET A 381 20.95 -22.75 -1.94
CA MET A 381 22.09 -23.63 -1.63
C MET A 381 23.45 -22.91 -1.76
N GLU A 382 23.75 -22.27 -2.87
CA GLU A 382 25.06 -21.60 -3.02
C GLU A 382 25.19 -20.30 -2.20
N SER A 383 24.07 -19.65 -1.86
CA SER A 383 24.06 -18.27 -1.38
C SER A 383 23.81 -18.10 0.11
N LEU A 384 23.08 -19.03 0.72
CA LEU A 384 22.81 -19.06 2.16
C LEU A 384 23.85 -20.01 2.78
N GLY A 385 24.94 -19.45 3.28
CA GLY A 385 26.01 -20.20 3.95
C GLY A 385 25.42 -21.12 5.03
N VAL A 386 26.00 -22.31 5.17
CA VAL A 386 25.53 -23.29 6.16
C VAL A 386 26.31 -23.07 7.45
N THR A 387 25.63 -22.62 8.50
CA THR A 387 26.13 -22.84 9.86
C THR A 387 25.87 -24.30 10.21
N ASN A 388 26.97 -25.07 10.32
CA ASN A 388 26.91 -26.48 10.70
C ASN A 388 26.14 -26.66 12.02
N GLY A 389 25.37 -27.75 12.13
CA GLY A 389 24.62 -28.09 13.34
C GLY A 389 23.27 -27.39 13.52
N THR A 390 22.76 -26.67 12.52
CA THR A 390 21.40 -26.11 12.57
C THR A 390 20.38 -27.03 11.88
N ARG A 391 19.11 -27.01 12.33
CA ARG A 391 18.00 -27.72 11.68
C ARG A 391 17.84 -27.37 10.20
N ALA A 392 18.23 -26.15 9.82
CA ALA A 392 18.25 -25.70 8.44
C ALA A 392 19.34 -26.40 7.61
N ALA A 393 20.52 -26.63 8.20
CA ALA A 393 21.60 -27.41 7.60
C ALA A 393 21.18 -28.86 7.37
N GLU A 394 20.57 -29.50 8.36
CA GLU A 394 20.06 -30.87 8.26
C GLU A 394 18.99 -31.00 7.16
N THR A 395 18.00 -30.10 7.14
CA THR A 395 16.97 -30.09 6.08
C THR A 395 17.62 -29.96 4.70
N ARG A 396 18.65 -29.13 4.59
CA ARG A 396 19.34 -28.90 3.32
C ARG A 396 20.18 -30.11 2.92
N GLN A 397 20.86 -30.78 3.84
CA GLN A 397 21.58 -32.01 3.54
C GLN A 397 20.62 -33.12 3.09
N SER A 398 19.46 -33.23 3.73
CA SER A 398 18.40 -34.14 3.30
C SER A 398 17.93 -33.86 1.87
N LEU A 399 17.70 -32.59 1.52
CA LEU A 399 17.36 -32.19 0.14
C LEU A 399 18.49 -32.50 -0.87
N ILE A 400 19.75 -32.26 -0.50
CA ILE A 400 20.90 -32.60 -1.34
C ILE A 400 20.97 -34.11 -1.56
N HIS A 401 20.77 -34.91 -0.52
CA HIS A 401 20.78 -36.37 -0.60
C HIS A 401 19.64 -36.91 -1.49
N GLU A 402 18.45 -36.31 -1.41
CA GLU A 402 17.32 -36.65 -2.28
C GLU A 402 17.62 -36.32 -3.76
N LEU A 403 18.20 -35.14 -4.02
CA LEU A 403 18.63 -34.73 -5.35
C LEU A 403 19.76 -35.63 -5.89
N GLN A 404 20.71 -36.03 -5.03
CA GLN A 404 21.78 -36.99 -5.39
C GLN A 404 21.21 -38.36 -5.74
N THR A 405 20.26 -38.87 -4.95
CA THR A 405 19.56 -40.13 -5.24
C THR A 405 18.84 -40.08 -6.57
N THR A 406 18.19 -38.95 -6.87
CA THR A 406 17.54 -38.73 -8.16
C THR A 406 18.56 -38.69 -9.31
N LEU A 407 19.69 -38.01 -9.09
CA LEU A 407 20.78 -37.87 -10.06
C LEU A 407 21.43 -39.21 -10.41
N MET A 408 21.66 -40.09 -9.42
CA MET A 408 22.24 -41.43 -9.65
C MET A 408 21.38 -42.31 -10.56
N GLY A 409 20.07 -42.07 -10.60
CA GLY A 409 19.16 -42.75 -11.51
C GLY A 409 19.00 -42.06 -12.86
N SER A 410 19.80 -41.03 -13.19
CA SER A 410 19.66 -40.21 -14.39
C SER A 410 20.96 -40.18 -15.21
N ASN A 411 20.87 -39.79 -16.48
CA ASN A 411 22.05 -39.54 -17.33
C ASN A 411 22.57 -38.10 -17.21
N LEU A 412 22.15 -37.34 -16.19
CA LEU A 412 22.51 -35.94 -16.02
C LEU A 412 23.87 -35.81 -15.31
N THR A 413 24.70 -34.87 -15.76
CA THR A 413 26.02 -34.58 -15.21
C THR A 413 26.02 -33.29 -14.38
N ILE A 414 25.35 -33.31 -13.22
CA ILE A 414 25.28 -32.14 -12.32
C ILE A 414 26.11 -32.42 -11.06
N ASN A 415 27.16 -31.64 -10.84
CA ASN A 415 27.97 -31.77 -9.62
C ASN A 415 27.33 -31.03 -8.43
N LEU A 416 26.44 -31.72 -7.71
CA LEU A 416 25.77 -31.17 -6.52
C LEU A 416 26.72 -30.81 -5.37
N ASN A 417 27.92 -31.41 -5.33
CA ASN A 417 28.94 -31.10 -4.33
C ASN A 417 29.73 -29.82 -4.68
N ASN A 418 29.70 -29.40 -5.95
CA ASN A 418 30.35 -28.19 -6.44
C ASN A 418 29.39 -27.42 -7.36
N LEU A 419 28.28 -26.93 -6.82
CA LEU A 419 27.29 -26.16 -7.58
C LEU A 419 27.87 -24.90 -8.22
N SER A 420 28.96 -24.34 -7.69
CA SER A 420 29.70 -23.23 -8.31
C SER A 420 30.29 -23.59 -9.68
N SER A 421 30.64 -24.85 -9.91
CA SER A 421 31.16 -25.33 -11.20
C SER A 421 30.08 -25.60 -12.25
N VAL A 422 28.81 -25.68 -11.85
CA VAL A 422 27.70 -25.92 -12.77
C VAL A 422 27.32 -24.60 -13.44
N VAL A 423 27.48 -24.52 -14.77
CA VAL A 423 27.12 -23.33 -15.56
C VAL A 423 25.60 -23.30 -15.77
N PRO A 424 24.89 -22.22 -15.38
CA PRO A 424 23.47 -22.09 -15.67
C PRO A 424 23.26 -21.91 -17.18
N THR A 425 22.31 -22.63 -17.76
CA THR A 425 21.95 -22.50 -19.18
C THR A 425 20.49 -22.11 -19.36
N TRP A 426 20.22 -21.30 -20.40
CA TRP A 426 18.87 -20.94 -20.83
C TRP A 426 18.81 -21.00 -22.35
N LYS A 427 17.81 -21.67 -22.91
CA LYS A 427 17.68 -21.86 -24.38
C LYS A 427 18.95 -22.42 -25.04
N LYS A 428 19.72 -23.23 -24.31
CA LYS A 428 21.01 -23.81 -24.72
C LYS A 428 22.18 -22.81 -24.81
N GLU A 429 22.00 -21.60 -24.30
CA GLU A 429 23.06 -20.59 -24.16
C GLU A 429 23.52 -20.53 -22.68
N GLU A 430 24.82 -20.35 -22.47
CA GLU A 430 25.42 -20.12 -21.14
C GLU A 430 25.15 -18.68 -20.67
N ILE A 431 24.84 -18.48 -19.38
CA ILE A 431 24.51 -17.16 -18.79
C ILE A 431 25.50 -16.72 -17.70
#